data_AF-A0A4U9HL98-F1
#
_entry.id   AF-A0A4U9HL98-F1
#
_cell.length_a   1.000
_cell.length_b   1.000
_cell.length_c   1.000
_cell.angle_alpha   90.00
_cell.angle_beta   90.00
_cell.angle_gamma   90.00
#
_symmetry.space_group_name_H-M   'P 1'
#
loop_
_entity.id
_entity.type
_entity.pdbx_description
1 polymer ?
#
loop_
_entity_poly.entity_id
_entity_poly.type
_entity_poly.pdbx_seq_one_letter_code
_entity_poly.pdbx_strand_id
1 'polypeptide(L)'
;MVPTFVSTSSVKYPETAALVADWTDDQIWALNRGGHDPKKVYAALKKAQETKGKATVILAHTVKGYGMGDTAEGKNIAHQVKKMNMDGVRYIRDRFNVPVTDEQVENLSYITFPEGSEEHTYLHAQRQKLNGYLPSRQVNFTEKLELPALEDFSQLLEEPEQRDLHHYRLRACPERDAEEQVDQRSSGSNHR
;
A
#
# COMPACT_ATOMS: atom_id res chain seq x y z
N MET A 1 -7.56 -17.10 -31.35
CA MET A 1 -6.97 -18.43 -31.09
C MET A 1 -5.87 -18.21 -30.07
N VAL A 2 -6.19 -18.40 -28.78
CA VAL A 2 -5.28 -18.09 -27.67
C VAL A 2 -4.23 -19.20 -27.56
N PRO A 3 -2.95 -18.93 -27.26
CA PRO A 3 -1.92 -19.96 -27.28
C PRO A 3 -2.19 -21.02 -26.20
N THR A 4 -2.41 -22.27 -26.62
CA THR A 4 -2.52 -23.50 -25.82
C THR A 4 -1.18 -23.90 -25.19
N PHE A 5 -0.52 -22.99 -24.46
CA PHE A 5 0.80 -23.23 -23.90
C PHE A 5 0.75 -24.01 -22.57
N VAL A 6 -0.37 -23.93 -21.85
CA VAL A 6 -0.60 -24.70 -20.62
C VAL A 6 -1.81 -25.60 -20.85
N SER A 7 -1.56 -26.81 -21.33
CA SER A 7 -2.57 -27.87 -21.47
C SER A 7 -2.14 -29.10 -20.67
N THR A 8 -3.00 -30.11 -20.61
CA THR A 8 -2.68 -31.43 -20.04
C THR A 8 -1.38 -32.02 -20.61
N SER A 9 -1.01 -31.66 -21.84
CA SER A 9 0.24 -32.07 -22.50
C SER A 9 1.49 -31.24 -22.12
N SER A 10 1.33 -30.09 -21.49
CA SER A 10 2.44 -29.20 -21.09
C SER A 10 3.02 -29.55 -19.71
N VAL A 11 2.50 -30.58 -19.06
CA VAL A 11 2.87 -30.96 -17.70
C VAL A 11 4.09 -31.89 -17.72
N LYS A 12 5.17 -31.48 -17.05
CA LYS A 12 6.49 -32.11 -17.16
C LYS A 12 6.59 -33.52 -16.56
N TYR A 13 5.77 -33.84 -15.56
CA TYR A 13 5.84 -35.10 -14.83
C TYR A 13 4.51 -35.86 -14.92
N PRO A 14 4.53 -37.20 -15.06
CA PRO A 14 3.33 -38.02 -15.21
C PRO A 14 2.38 -37.90 -14.01
N GLU A 15 2.91 -37.75 -12.79
CA GLU A 15 2.09 -37.57 -11.59
C GLU A 15 1.30 -36.25 -11.63
N THR A 16 1.94 -35.18 -12.08
CA THR A 16 1.29 -33.87 -12.21
C THR A 16 0.30 -33.83 -13.38
N ALA A 17 0.53 -34.61 -14.45
CA ALA A 17 -0.39 -34.70 -15.57
C ALA A 17 -1.68 -35.43 -15.14
N ALA A 18 -1.55 -36.45 -14.29
CA ALA A 18 -2.70 -37.16 -13.72
C ALA A 18 -3.60 -36.26 -12.85
N LEU A 19 -3.04 -35.23 -12.20
CA LEU A 19 -3.82 -34.29 -11.37
C LEU A 19 -4.78 -33.40 -12.18
N VAL A 20 -4.47 -33.16 -13.45
CA VAL A 20 -5.27 -32.29 -14.34
C VAL A 20 -5.86 -33.07 -15.52
N ALA A 21 -5.80 -34.41 -15.50
CA ALA A 21 -6.23 -35.25 -16.61
C ALA A 21 -7.72 -35.08 -16.96
N ASP A 22 -8.55 -34.85 -15.94
CA ASP A 22 -10.00 -34.64 -16.10
C ASP A 22 -10.38 -33.16 -16.25
N TRP A 23 -9.39 -32.26 -16.35
CA TRP A 23 -9.63 -30.82 -16.43
C TRP A 23 -9.59 -30.35 -17.89
N THR A 24 -10.46 -29.41 -18.22
CA THR A 24 -10.40 -28.71 -19.51
C THR A 24 -9.26 -27.68 -19.50
N ASP A 25 -8.74 -27.33 -20.69
CA ASP A 25 -7.71 -26.30 -20.81
C ASP A 25 -8.17 -24.95 -20.21
N ASP A 26 -9.46 -24.62 -20.31
CA ASP A 26 -10.04 -23.42 -19.68
C ASP A 26 -10.02 -23.48 -18.15
N GLN A 27 -10.24 -24.66 -17.55
CA GLN A 27 -10.14 -24.85 -16.10
C GLN A 27 -8.69 -24.74 -15.62
N ILE A 28 -7.75 -25.25 -16.41
CA ILE A 28 -6.31 -25.10 -16.15
C ILE A 28 -5.91 -23.62 -16.29
N TRP A 29 -6.42 -22.92 -17.29
CA TRP A 29 -6.18 -21.49 -17.49
C TRP A 29 -6.79 -20.61 -16.37
N ALA A 30 -7.91 -21.05 -15.79
CA ALA A 30 -8.56 -20.36 -14.66
C ALA A 30 -7.78 -20.47 -13.33
N LEU A 31 -6.68 -21.25 -13.28
CA LEU A 31 -5.83 -21.33 -12.10
C LEU A 31 -5.16 -19.98 -11.80
N ASN A 32 -5.70 -19.30 -10.80
CA ASN A 32 -5.22 -17.98 -10.37
C ASN A 32 -3.99 -18.07 -9.45
N ARG A 33 -3.22 -16.98 -9.43
CA ARG A 33 -2.09 -16.83 -8.50
C ARG A 33 -2.57 -16.37 -7.13
N GLY A 34 -1.85 -16.78 -6.07
CA GLY A 34 -2.24 -16.49 -4.69
C GLY A 34 -2.38 -15.01 -4.33
N GLY A 35 -1.69 -14.10 -5.03
CA GLY A 35 -1.83 -12.66 -4.83
C GLY A 35 -3.16 -12.07 -5.34
N HIS A 36 -3.89 -12.81 -6.18
CA HIS A 36 -5.19 -12.41 -6.71
C HIS A 36 -6.38 -13.06 -5.99
N ASP A 37 -6.12 -13.93 -5.00
CA ASP A 37 -7.16 -14.56 -4.17
C ASP A 37 -7.31 -13.78 -2.85
N PRO A 38 -8.45 -13.08 -2.63
CA PRO A 38 -8.70 -12.32 -1.41
C PRO A 38 -8.61 -13.16 -0.14
N LYS A 39 -8.96 -14.46 -0.19
CA LYS A 39 -8.87 -15.37 0.97
C LYS A 39 -7.42 -15.60 1.37
N LYS A 40 -6.52 -15.79 0.39
CA LYS A 40 -5.08 -15.99 0.63
C LYS A 40 -4.43 -14.72 1.17
N VAL A 41 -4.77 -13.57 0.58
CA VAL A 41 -4.27 -12.27 1.04
C VAL A 41 -4.74 -11.97 2.47
N TYR A 42 -6.02 -12.18 2.77
CA TYR A 42 -6.56 -12.00 4.12
C TYR A 42 -5.87 -12.90 5.15
N ALA A 43 -5.71 -14.19 4.83
CA ALA A 43 -5.03 -15.14 5.71
C ALA A 43 -3.58 -14.73 6.01
N ALA A 44 -2.86 -14.22 4.99
CA ALA A 44 -1.49 -13.73 5.15
C ALA A 44 -1.44 -12.47 6.04
N LEU A 45 -2.33 -11.50 5.83
CA LEU A 45 -2.41 -10.27 6.64
C LEU A 45 -2.79 -10.57 8.09
N LYS A 46 -3.77 -11.47 8.31
CA LYS A 46 -4.18 -11.90 9.65
C LYS A 46 -3.02 -12.56 10.40
N LYS A 47 -2.31 -13.48 9.76
CA LYS A 47 -1.13 -14.12 10.35
C LYS A 47 -0.02 -13.11 10.66
N ALA A 48 0.17 -12.10 9.81
CA ALA A 48 1.13 -11.03 10.05
C ALA A 48 0.76 -10.18 11.27
N GLN A 49 -0.53 -9.87 11.46
CA GLN A 49 -1.04 -9.14 12.63
C GLN A 49 -0.83 -9.91 13.95
N GLU A 50 -0.97 -11.23 13.91
CA GLU A 50 -0.81 -12.13 15.05
C GLU A 50 0.67 -12.38 15.41
N THR A 51 1.60 -12.23 14.45
CA THR A 51 3.03 -12.47 14.67
C THR A 51 3.64 -11.40 15.58
N LYS A 52 4.32 -11.83 16.66
CA LYS A 52 4.99 -10.96 17.64
C LYS A 52 6.50 -11.19 17.66
N GLY A 53 7.25 -10.17 18.10
CA GLY A 53 8.70 -10.27 18.34
C GLY A 53 9.60 -10.23 17.09
N LYS A 54 9.03 -10.13 15.88
CA LYS A 54 9.77 -9.96 14.63
C LYS A 54 8.92 -9.34 13.54
N ALA A 55 9.56 -8.68 12.58
CA ALA A 55 8.89 -8.19 11.38
C ALA A 55 8.41 -9.35 10.49
N THR A 56 7.32 -9.12 9.76
CA THR A 56 6.76 -10.08 8.80
C THR A 56 6.81 -9.50 7.39
N VAL A 57 7.30 -10.28 6.44
CA VAL A 57 7.30 -9.93 5.01
C VAL A 57 6.33 -10.87 4.29
N ILE A 58 5.42 -10.29 3.51
CA ILE A 58 4.45 -11.04 2.69
C ILE A 58 4.90 -10.96 1.24
N LEU A 59 5.23 -12.10 0.64
CA LEU A 59 5.60 -12.22 -0.77
C LEU A 59 4.36 -12.58 -1.60
N ALA A 60 3.64 -11.57 -2.07
CA ALA A 60 2.44 -11.77 -2.89
C ALA A 60 2.80 -12.06 -4.36
N HIS A 61 2.49 -13.28 -4.83
CA HIS A 61 2.70 -13.65 -6.22
C HIS A 61 1.54 -13.17 -7.10
N THR A 62 1.78 -12.16 -7.93
CA THR A 62 0.78 -11.55 -8.82
C THR A 62 1.16 -11.73 -10.30
N VAL A 63 0.24 -11.38 -11.20
CA VAL A 63 0.50 -11.26 -12.65
C VAL A 63 0.67 -9.78 -12.97
N LYS A 64 1.78 -9.40 -13.64
CA LYS A 64 1.98 -8.03 -14.14
C LYS A 64 0.98 -7.77 -15.26
N GLY A 65 0.20 -6.68 -15.16
CA GLY A 65 -0.83 -6.34 -16.15
C GLY A 65 -2.05 -7.27 -16.10
N TYR A 66 -2.38 -7.82 -14.94
CA TYR A 66 -3.53 -8.73 -14.77
C TYR A 66 -4.82 -8.14 -15.35
N GLY A 67 -5.50 -8.91 -16.21
CA GLY A 67 -6.77 -8.48 -16.81
C GLY A 67 -6.63 -7.41 -17.89
N MET A 68 -5.42 -7.07 -18.32
CA MET A 68 -5.17 -6.18 -19.48
C MET A 68 -5.03 -6.95 -20.80
N GLY A 69 -5.20 -8.28 -20.76
CA GLY A 69 -5.15 -9.15 -21.93
C GLY A 69 -3.85 -8.99 -22.73
N ASP A 70 -3.95 -9.08 -24.06
CA ASP A 70 -2.81 -8.99 -24.98
C ASP A 70 -2.01 -7.68 -24.89
N THR A 71 -2.61 -6.65 -24.30
CA THR A 71 -2.03 -5.29 -24.24
C THR A 71 -0.91 -5.18 -23.21
N ALA A 72 -0.97 -5.92 -22.09
CA ALA A 72 0.05 -5.82 -21.04
C ALA A 72 0.19 -7.04 -20.12
N GLU A 73 -0.68 -8.06 -20.21
CA GLU A 73 -0.62 -9.19 -19.29
C GLU A 73 0.62 -10.05 -19.56
N GLY A 74 1.51 -10.12 -18.57
CA GLY A 74 2.78 -10.84 -18.69
C GLY A 74 3.83 -10.22 -19.62
N LYS A 75 3.57 -9.04 -20.21
CA LYS A 75 4.49 -8.36 -21.15
C LYS A 75 5.18 -7.16 -20.47
N ASN A 76 6.49 -7.03 -20.69
CA ASN A 76 7.29 -5.94 -20.14
C ASN A 76 7.31 -4.72 -21.07
N ILE A 77 6.14 -4.16 -21.37
CA ILE A 77 6.00 -3.04 -22.32
C ILE A 77 6.21 -1.71 -21.59
N ALA A 78 7.45 -1.20 -21.60
CA ALA A 78 7.78 0.06 -20.95
C ALA A 78 7.46 1.32 -21.78
N HIS A 79 7.16 1.21 -23.09
CA HIS A 79 7.20 2.40 -23.98
C HIS A 79 6.16 2.48 -25.13
N GLN A 80 5.21 1.55 -25.28
CA GLN A 80 4.25 1.56 -26.41
C GLN A 80 2.83 2.04 -26.06
N VAL A 81 2.53 2.31 -24.78
CA VAL A 81 1.17 2.71 -24.35
C VAL A 81 0.89 4.21 -24.57
N LYS A 82 1.53 4.85 -25.56
CA LYS A 82 1.21 6.23 -25.94
C LYS A 82 -0.03 6.31 -26.86
N LYS A 83 -0.46 5.17 -27.41
CA LYS A 83 -1.74 4.99 -28.11
C LYS A 83 -2.55 3.95 -27.33
N MET A 84 -3.48 4.42 -26.49
CA MET A 84 -4.42 3.53 -25.82
C MET A 84 -5.33 2.94 -26.91
N ASN A 85 -5.30 1.62 -27.11
CA ASN A 85 -6.25 0.98 -28.02
C ASN A 85 -7.61 0.87 -27.32
N MET A 86 -8.66 1.38 -27.94
CA MET A 86 -10.04 1.30 -27.41
C MET A 86 -10.50 -0.15 -27.22
N ASP A 87 -10.00 -1.09 -28.02
CA ASP A 87 -10.26 -2.52 -27.85
C ASP A 87 -9.74 -3.03 -26.50
N GLY A 88 -8.60 -2.51 -26.03
CA GLY A 88 -8.04 -2.86 -24.73
C GLY A 88 -8.90 -2.35 -23.57
N VAL A 89 -9.50 -1.16 -23.72
CA VAL A 89 -10.40 -0.59 -22.72
C VAL A 89 -11.72 -1.39 -22.68
N ARG A 90 -12.27 -1.75 -23.84
CA ARG A 90 -13.44 -2.63 -23.96
C ARG A 90 -13.18 -4.01 -23.33
N TYR A 91 -12.00 -4.59 -23.57
CA TYR A 91 -11.59 -5.85 -22.95
C TYR A 91 -11.56 -5.75 -21.41
N ILE A 92 -10.99 -4.68 -20.85
CA ILE A 92 -10.95 -4.46 -19.40
C ILE A 92 -12.38 -4.35 -18.84
N ARG A 93 -13.26 -3.58 -19.50
CA ARG A 93 -14.67 -3.49 -19.09
C ARG A 93 -15.31 -4.86 -19.02
N ASP A 94 -15.20 -5.65 -20.08
CA ASP A 94 -15.84 -6.97 -20.17
C ASP A 94 -15.25 -7.94 -19.15
N ARG A 95 -13.92 -7.88 -18.94
CA ARG A 95 -13.18 -8.76 -18.02
C ARG A 95 -13.49 -8.52 -16.55
N PHE A 96 -13.78 -7.28 -16.17
CA PHE A 96 -14.15 -6.89 -14.80
C PHE A 96 -15.64 -6.61 -14.63
N ASN A 97 -16.46 -6.89 -15.66
CA ASN A 97 -17.91 -6.68 -15.67
C ASN A 97 -18.31 -5.27 -15.23
N VAL A 98 -17.58 -4.27 -15.73
CA VAL A 98 -17.75 -2.88 -15.32
C VAL A 98 -19.06 -2.32 -15.93
N PRO A 99 -19.96 -1.72 -15.13
CA PRO A 99 -21.28 -1.27 -15.59
C PRO A 99 -21.21 0.06 -16.35
N VAL A 100 -20.58 0.05 -17.54
CA VAL A 100 -20.45 1.21 -18.43
C VAL A 100 -20.85 0.86 -19.85
N THR A 101 -21.50 1.81 -20.52
CA THR A 101 -21.90 1.69 -21.93
C THR A 101 -20.70 1.86 -22.87
N ASP A 102 -20.79 1.38 -24.11
CA ASP A 102 -19.77 1.58 -25.14
C ASP A 102 -19.43 3.06 -25.36
N GLU A 103 -20.44 3.94 -25.34
CA GLU A 103 -20.27 5.39 -25.51
C GLU A 103 -19.51 6.02 -24.34
N GLN A 104 -19.74 5.54 -23.11
CA GLN A 104 -19.01 6.00 -21.93
C GLN A 104 -17.56 5.50 -21.91
N VAL A 105 -17.31 4.32 -22.49
CA VAL A 105 -15.96 3.78 -22.68
C VAL A 105 -15.15 4.67 -23.63
N GLU A 106 -15.75 5.13 -24.72
CA GLU A 106 -15.11 6.07 -25.67
C GLU A 106 -14.79 7.42 -25.04
N ASN A 107 -15.64 7.89 -24.13
CA ASN A 107 -15.42 9.13 -23.37
C ASN A 107 -14.55 8.95 -22.12
N LEU A 108 -14.07 7.73 -21.82
CA LEU A 108 -13.28 7.39 -20.63
C LEU A 108 -13.90 7.93 -19.33
N SER A 109 -15.22 7.77 -19.20
CA SER A 109 -15.98 8.32 -18.07
C SER A 109 -15.62 7.64 -16.75
N TYR A 110 -15.51 8.43 -15.69
CA TYR A 110 -15.34 7.91 -14.32
C TYR A 110 -16.64 7.30 -13.80
N ILE A 111 -16.50 6.24 -13.00
CA ILE A 111 -17.61 5.58 -12.31
C ILE A 111 -17.69 6.12 -10.89
N THR A 112 -18.92 6.40 -10.45
CA THR A 112 -19.22 6.79 -9.08
C THR A 112 -20.31 5.87 -8.55
N PHE A 113 -20.29 5.61 -7.25
CA PHE A 113 -21.36 4.88 -6.57
C PHE A 113 -22.31 5.91 -5.95
N PRO A 114 -23.59 5.94 -6.35
CA PRO A 114 -24.54 6.90 -5.82
C PRO A 114 -24.81 6.65 -4.33
N GLU A 115 -25.12 7.70 -3.58
CA GLU A 115 -25.49 7.58 -2.18
C GLU A 115 -26.71 6.66 -2.03
N GLY A 116 -26.61 5.70 -1.11
CA GLY A 116 -27.65 4.68 -0.89
C GLY A 116 -27.50 3.39 -1.70
N SER A 117 -26.54 3.31 -2.63
CA SER A 117 -26.21 2.03 -3.28
C SER A 117 -25.55 1.05 -2.30
N GLU A 118 -25.61 -0.26 -2.61
CA GLU A 118 -24.97 -1.29 -1.78
C GLU A 118 -23.45 -1.10 -1.73
N GLU A 119 -22.83 -0.76 -2.87
CA GLU A 119 -21.39 -0.53 -2.99
C GLU A 119 -20.95 0.69 -2.19
N HIS A 120 -21.70 1.80 -2.29
CA HIS A 120 -21.44 3.01 -1.51
C HIS A 120 -21.53 2.69 -0.01
N THR A 121 -22.60 2.05 0.42
CA THR A 121 -22.83 1.69 1.82
C THR A 121 -21.73 0.78 2.36
N TYR A 122 -21.35 -0.26 1.61
CA TYR A 122 -20.29 -1.17 2.01
C TYR A 122 -18.92 -0.48 2.08
N LEU A 123 -18.56 0.30 1.05
CA LEU A 123 -17.27 1.01 0.99
C LEU A 123 -17.09 1.93 2.21
N HIS A 124 -18.09 2.77 2.48
CA HIS A 124 -18.03 3.73 3.58
C HIS A 124 -18.11 3.05 4.95
N ALA A 125 -18.96 2.03 5.12
CA ALA A 125 -19.07 1.29 6.39
C ALA A 125 -17.76 0.59 6.77
N GLN A 126 -17.06 -0.02 5.80
CA GLN A 126 -15.78 -0.69 6.07
C GLN A 126 -14.68 0.30 6.43
N ARG A 127 -14.65 1.49 5.81
CA ARG A 127 -13.71 2.55 6.17
C ARG A 127 -14.01 3.14 7.56
N GLN A 128 -15.28 3.34 7.91
CA GLN A 128 -15.67 3.83 9.22
C GLN A 128 -15.24 2.87 10.36
N LYS A 129 -15.39 1.56 10.16
CA LYS A 129 -14.89 0.53 11.11
C LYS A 129 -13.37 0.59 11.32
N LEU A 130 -12.63 1.17 10.38
CA LEU A 130 -11.17 1.31 10.38
C LEU A 130 -10.71 2.77 10.59
N ASN A 131 -11.47 3.53 11.37
CA ASN A 131 -11.15 4.90 11.77
C ASN A 131 -11.08 5.94 10.63
N GLY A 132 -11.79 5.70 9.51
CA GLY A 132 -11.95 6.67 8.42
C GLY A 132 -11.10 6.37 7.19
N TYR A 133 -10.68 7.41 6.46
CA TYR A 133 -10.00 7.27 5.16
C TYR A 133 -8.48 7.41 5.28
N LEU A 134 -7.75 6.66 4.47
CA LEU A 134 -6.30 6.68 4.34
C LEU A 134 -5.92 6.51 2.86
N PRO A 135 -4.85 7.16 2.37
CA PRO A 135 -3.90 7.99 3.13
C PRO A 135 -4.48 9.37 3.47
N SER A 136 -4.13 9.88 4.66
CA SER A 136 -4.41 11.25 5.09
C SER A 136 -3.15 11.80 5.76
N ARG A 137 -2.88 13.09 5.58
CA ARG A 137 -1.70 13.75 6.14
C ARG A 137 -2.12 14.99 6.90
N GLN A 138 -1.76 15.04 8.18
CA GLN A 138 -1.81 16.28 8.96
C GLN A 138 -0.55 17.09 8.65
N VAL A 139 -0.73 18.33 8.20
CA VAL A 139 0.37 19.19 7.77
C VAL A 139 1.06 19.87 8.95
N ASN A 140 0.28 20.24 9.97
CA ASN A 140 0.75 20.92 11.17
C ASN A 140 0.46 20.06 12.40
N PHE A 141 1.31 20.19 13.43
CA PHE A 141 1.04 19.65 14.75
C PHE A 141 0.08 20.57 15.51
N THR A 142 -0.70 20.02 16.44
CA THR A 142 -1.75 20.74 17.16
C THR A 142 -1.29 21.33 18.48
N GLU A 143 -0.27 20.73 19.09
CA GLU A 143 0.30 21.20 20.35
C GLU A 143 1.12 22.47 20.13
N LYS A 144 1.16 23.35 21.12
CA LYS A 144 2.08 24.48 21.10
C LYS A 144 3.29 24.07 21.93
N LEU A 145 4.44 23.96 21.28
CA LEU A 145 5.70 23.76 21.98
C LEU A 145 6.17 25.11 22.52
N GLU A 146 6.42 25.17 23.82
CA GLU A 146 7.19 26.28 24.38
C GLU A 146 8.65 26.04 23.98
N LEU A 147 9.21 26.98 23.23
CA LEU A 147 10.56 26.88 22.71
C LEU A 147 11.50 27.64 23.66
N PRO A 148 12.71 27.14 23.92
CA PRO A 148 13.68 27.84 24.74
C PRO A 148 13.97 29.20 24.13
N ALA A 149 14.08 30.19 25.00
CA ALA A 149 14.39 31.56 24.61
C ALA A 149 15.87 31.64 24.21
N LEU A 150 16.25 32.70 23.50
CA LEU A 150 17.64 32.86 23.05
C LEU A 150 18.60 32.97 24.25
N GLU A 151 18.10 33.52 25.36
CA GLU A 151 18.78 33.72 26.62
C GLU A 151 19.22 32.38 27.27
N ASP A 152 18.45 31.31 27.05
CA ASP A 152 18.78 29.97 27.55
C ASP A 152 20.07 29.43 26.90
N PHE A 153 20.47 29.99 25.76
CA PHE A 153 21.71 29.67 25.05
C PHE A 153 22.84 30.68 25.32
N SER A 154 22.69 31.57 26.32
CA SER A 154 23.66 32.65 26.61
C SER A 154 25.10 32.19 26.75
N GLN A 155 25.35 31.02 27.34
CA GLN A 155 26.68 30.42 27.48
C GLN A 155 27.36 30.05 26.15
N LEU A 156 26.59 29.95 25.06
CA LEU A 156 27.08 29.73 23.70
C LEU A 156 27.34 31.03 22.93
N LEU A 157 26.77 32.14 23.41
CA LEU A 157 26.89 33.45 22.78
C LEU A 157 28.11 34.23 23.29
N GLU A 158 28.69 33.81 24.42
CA GLU A 158 29.93 34.37 24.97
C GLU A 158 31.19 33.85 24.23
N GLU A 159 32.20 34.72 24.09
CA GLU A 159 33.45 34.37 23.40
C GLU A 159 34.25 33.34 24.22
N PRO A 160 34.57 32.16 23.68
CA PRO A 160 35.19 31.10 24.47
C PRO A 160 36.63 31.43 24.84
N GLU A 161 36.94 31.43 26.14
CA GLU A 161 38.26 31.79 26.67
C GLU A 161 39.40 30.82 26.31
N GLN A 162 39.14 29.58 25.84
CA GLN A 162 40.20 28.64 25.48
C GLN A 162 39.84 27.53 24.46
N ARG A 163 40.68 27.47 23.41
CA ARG A 163 41.06 26.36 22.48
C ARG A 163 40.25 26.08 21.20
N ASP A 164 41.05 25.95 20.13
CA ASP A 164 40.85 25.31 18.83
C ASP A 164 39.41 24.95 18.43
N LEU A 165 38.90 25.73 17.47
CA LEU A 165 37.59 25.65 16.79
C LEU A 165 37.33 24.34 16.00
N HIS A 166 38.00 23.23 16.29
CA HIS A 166 37.81 21.95 15.59
C HIS A 166 36.63 21.12 16.10
N HIS A 167 35.94 21.55 17.15
CA HIS A 167 34.75 20.88 17.64
C HIS A 167 33.57 21.85 17.73
N TYR A 168 32.71 21.83 16.72
CA TYR A 168 31.27 22.10 16.89
C TYR A 168 30.71 21.02 17.85
N ARG A 169 31.05 21.14 19.13
CA ARG A 169 30.63 20.21 20.17
C ARG A 169 29.19 20.56 20.50
N LEU A 170 28.32 19.57 20.35
CA LEU A 170 26.88 19.54 20.64
C LEU A 170 26.53 20.11 22.04
N ARG A 171 26.64 21.42 22.25
CA ARG A 171 26.28 22.07 23.52
C ARG A 171 24.84 22.60 23.55
N ALA A 172 24.19 22.73 22.40
CA ALA A 172 22.77 23.14 22.30
C ALA A 172 21.77 21.98 22.43
N CYS A 173 22.22 20.72 22.53
CA CYS A 173 21.33 19.58 22.80
C CYS A 173 21.05 19.39 24.30
N PRO A 174 22.05 19.43 25.21
CA PRO A 174 21.81 19.26 26.65
C PRO A 174 20.83 20.26 27.27
N GLU A 175 20.78 21.51 26.78
CA GLU A 175 19.83 22.52 27.26
C GLU A 175 18.38 22.18 26.90
N ARG A 176 18.15 21.49 25.78
CA ARG A 176 16.82 20.97 25.41
C ARG A 176 16.40 19.76 26.25
N ASP A 177 17.35 18.90 26.62
CA ASP A 177 17.08 17.71 27.44
C ASP A 177 16.78 18.07 28.92
N ALA A 178 17.19 19.27 29.39
CA ALA A 178 16.95 19.73 30.75
C ALA A 178 15.49 20.12 31.01
N GLU A 179 14.79 20.68 30.02
CA GLU A 179 13.35 20.98 30.13
C GLU A 179 12.49 19.70 30.14
N GLU A 180 12.88 18.65 29.41
CA GLU A 180 12.17 17.37 29.37
C GLU A 180 12.15 16.67 30.76
N GLN A 181 13.18 16.88 31.59
CA GLN A 181 13.22 16.33 32.96
C GLN A 181 12.37 17.10 33.98
N VAL A 182 12.02 18.37 33.71
CA VAL A 182 11.14 19.15 34.58
C VAL A 182 9.68 18.75 34.36
N ASP A 183 9.29 18.48 33.11
CA ASP A 183 7.90 18.15 32.76
C ASP A 183 7.49 16.71 33.15
N GLN A 184 8.46 15.77 33.19
CA GLN A 184 8.21 14.43 33.76
C GLN A 184 8.05 14.44 35.30
N ARG A 185 8.48 15.51 35.98
CA ARG A 185 8.26 15.67 37.44
C ARG A 185 6.94 16.38 37.76
N SER A 186 6.40 17.18 36.84
CA SER A 186 5.13 17.90 37.00
C SER A 186 3.91 16.98 36.82
N SER A 187 4.04 15.92 36.01
CA SER A 187 2.97 14.96 35.68
C SER A 187 2.84 13.77 36.66
N GLY A 188 3.71 13.69 37.67
CA GLY A 188 3.79 12.58 38.63
C GLY A 188 3.13 12.79 40.01
N SER A 189 2.21 13.75 40.17
CA SER A 189 1.55 14.03 41.45
C SER A 189 0.06 14.35 41.29
N ASN A 190 -0.75 13.31 41.06
CA ASN A 190 -2.11 13.21 41.63
C ASN A 190 -2.73 11.86 41.27
N HIS A 191 -2.56 10.87 42.16
CA HIS A 191 -3.53 9.81 42.41
C HIS A 191 -3.39 9.42 43.89
N ARG A 192 -4.28 9.97 44.71
CA ARG A 192 -4.83 9.29 45.89
C ARG A 192 -6.18 8.72 45.47
#